data_AF-A0A6L9S7S7-F1
#
_entry.id   AF-A0A6L9S7S7-F1
#
_cell.length_a   1.000
_cell.length_b   1.000
_cell.length_c   1.000
_cell.angle_alpha   90.00
_cell.angle_beta   90.00
_cell.angle_gamma   90.00
#
_symmetry.space_group_name_H-M   'P 1'
#
loop_
_entity.id
_entity.type
_entity.pdbx_description
1 polymer ?
#
loop_
_entity_poly.entity_id
_entity_poly.type
_entity_poly.pdbx_seq_one_letter_code
_entity_poly.pdbx_strand_id
1 'polypeptide(L)'
;MTRAADSVHADPTGGDRMTVGGGDDRPQLVWEQPWRSVLAPLHGLTGGWLTPARAAAVGYVAGLLWFALAQGLTVDWAGRVAWVAVAVAGILLAPQWPWLTPGRLGLGAFVAMLLWFSVAQGIPIDRIGQTGWILVGILGAGLDRTWRQHLRVLVDWMPLLAALILYDHTRGIADTLGMPLRVEELVDAERWLFAGELPTLWLQDRFFDAAQVHWWDVGVAIVYCTHFVLPWAIAAVLYVWSRPAWVSYIRRVLLLSYAGLLTYILIPAAPPWYAAREGIISGDVERISTRGWWELGLSFADGWLSGAQAQSNHVAALPSLHAAFSLLAVVALWPYVRRLGRGRSGGDVAPASAGIGTAGGRWDAVRVGVEALRWVLLAVLVLFPLSMAFSLAYSGEHYLVDVLAGWLYVVLVCLIARWWERRPAAVSTQPAPVPRP
;
A
#
# COMPACT_ATOMS: atom_id res chain seq x y z
N MET A 1 -64.82 -50.89 42.83
CA MET A 1 -63.38 -50.50 42.83
C MET A 1 -63.31 -49.04 42.40
N THR A 2 -62.82 -48.21 43.33
CA THR A 2 -62.25 -46.84 43.19
C THR A 2 -62.93 -45.88 42.20
N ARG A 3 -63.74 -44.91 42.69
CA ARG A 3 -63.33 -43.56 43.15
C ARG A 3 -62.70 -42.76 41.99
N ALA A 4 -63.00 -41.51 41.73
CA ALA A 4 -63.66 -40.38 42.38
C ALA A 4 -63.32 -39.20 41.43
N ALA A 5 -63.95 -38.05 41.36
CA ALA A 5 -65.10 -37.42 41.96
C ALA A 5 -65.22 -36.09 41.19
N ASP A 6 -66.47 -35.64 41.02
CA ASP A 6 -66.95 -34.26 41.20
C ASP A 6 -66.27 -33.12 40.41
N SER A 7 -66.94 -32.14 39.82
CA SER A 7 -68.34 -31.69 39.85
C SER A 7 -68.45 -30.55 38.81
N VAL A 8 -69.53 -30.54 38.02
CA VAL A 8 -70.63 -29.55 38.03
C VAL A 8 -70.34 -28.18 37.40
N HIS A 9 -71.22 -27.85 36.45
CA HIS A 9 -71.45 -26.61 35.71
C HIS A 9 -71.39 -25.29 36.49
N ALA A 10 -70.88 -24.24 35.80
CA ALA A 10 -71.49 -22.91 35.78
C ALA A 10 -71.06 -22.09 34.53
N ASP A 11 -72.08 -21.64 33.79
CA ASP A 11 -72.26 -20.38 33.02
C ASP A 11 -71.13 -19.76 32.15
N PRO A 12 -71.34 -19.55 30.82
CA PRO A 12 -70.39 -18.87 29.95
C PRO A 12 -70.71 -17.37 29.80
N THR A 13 -70.09 -16.52 30.62
CA THR A 13 -69.95 -15.09 30.30
C THR A 13 -68.48 -14.65 30.49
N GLY A 14 -67.82 -14.24 29.40
CA GLY A 14 -66.45 -13.73 29.43
C GLY A 14 -65.60 -14.06 28.21
N GLY A 15 -66.07 -13.76 27.01
CA GLY A 15 -65.30 -13.90 25.78
C GLY A 15 -64.54 -12.62 25.45
N ASP A 16 -63.39 -12.40 26.09
CA ASP A 16 -62.43 -11.38 25.68
C ASP A 16 -61.83 -11.76 24.31
N ARG A 17 -62.17 -10.96 23.29
CA ARG A 17 -61.58 -11.07 21.95
C ARG A 17 -60.15 -10.53 21.97
N MET A 18 -59.17 -11.42 22.07
CA MET A 18 -57.81 -11.13 21.58
C MET A 18 -57.85 -11.09 20.04
N THR A 19 -57.58 -9.92 19.46
CA THR A 19 -57.20 -9.81 18.04
C THR A 19 -55.91 -8.99 17.89
N VAL A 20 -54.81 -9.73 17.84
CA VAL A 20 -53.60 -9.57 17.01
C VAL A 20 -53.12 -8.13 16.75
N GLY A 21 -52.18 -7.68 17.58
CA GLY A 21 -51.22 -6.63 17.21
C GLY A 21 -50.12 -7.24 16.33
N GLY A 22 -49.98 -6.74 15.10
CA GLY A 22 -48.90 -7.12 14.18
C GLY A 22 -47.56 -6.55 14.64
N GLY A 23 -46.82 -7.33 15.44
CA GLY A 23 -45.38 -7.16 15.64
C GLY A 23 -44.62 -8.00 14.62
N ASP A 24 -43.64 -7.40 13.95
CA ASP A 24 -42.73 -8.02 12.99
C ASP A 24 -41.77 -8.97 13.75
N ASP A 25 -42.28 -10.15 14.14
CA ASP A 25 -41.49 -11.27 14.69
C ASP A 25 -40.69 -11.94 13.57
N ARG A 26 -39.65 -11.24 13.09
CA ARG A 26 -38.52 -11.92 12.47
C ARG A 26 -37.57 -12.34 13.58
N PRO A 27 -37.18 -13.63 13.69
CA PRO A 27 -36.18 -14.04 14.65
C PRO A 27 -34.86 -13.32 14.31
N GLN A 28 -34.53 -12.28 15.08
CA GLN A 28 -33.20 -11.74 15.08
C GLN A 28 -32.29 -12.83 15.65
N LEU A 29 -31.57 -13.52 14.78
CA LEU A 29 -30.43 -14.35 15.14
C LEU A 29 -29.35 -13.44 15.75
N VAL A 30 -29.51 -13.14 17.04
CA VAL A 30 -28.47 -12.57 17.89
C VAL A 30 -27.45 -13.68 18.10
N TRP A 31 -26.52 -13.79 17.15
CA TRP A 31 -25.30 -14.57 17.36
C TRP A 31 -24.48 -13.82 18.40
N GLU A 32 -24.62 -14.21 19.68
CA GLU A 32 -23.73 -13.78 20.73
C GLU A 32 -22.28 -13.98 20.29
N GLN A 33 -21.47 -12.94 20.48
CA GLN A 33 -20.09 -12.95 20.00
C GLN A 33 -19.29 -14.04 20.76
N PRO A 34 -18.76 -15.08 20.08
CA PRO A 34 -18.23 -16.29 20.72
C PRO A 34 -17.06 -16.06 21.69
N TRP A 35 -16.41 -14.91 21.61
CA TRP A 35 -15.31 -14.53 22.50
C TRP A 35 -15.77 -14.10 23.89
N ARG A 36 -17.06 -13.78 24.11
CA ARG A 36 -17.56 -13.29 25.41
C ARG A 36 -17.39 -14.34 26.51
N SER A 37 -17.63 -15.60 26.21
CA SER A 37 -17.44 -16.72 27.14
C SER A 37 -15.95 -17.00 27.41
N VAL A 38 -15.09 -16.80 26.41
CA VAL A 38 -13.62 -16.99 26.54
C VAL A 38 -12.97 -15.87 27.36
N LEU A 39 -13.47 -14.63 27.26
CA LEU A 39 -12.94 -13.47 27.99
C LEU A 39 -13.59 -13.24 29.35
N ALA A 40 -14.72 -13.89 29.67
CA ALA A 40 -15.43 -13.72 30.94
C ALA A 40 -14.57 -13.99 32.20
N PRO A 41 -13.69 -15.02 32.24
CA PRO A 41 -12.81 -15.23 33.39
C PRO A 41 -11.77 -14.12 33.57
N LEU A 42 -11.26 -13.57 32.46
CA LEU A 42 -10.29 -12.46 32.45
C LEU A 42 -10.93 -11.14 32.89
N HIS A 43 -12.22 -10.96 32.61
CA HIS A 43 -12.99 -9.79 33.04
C HIS A 43 -13.18 -9.74 34.57
N GLY A 44 -13.34 -10.90 35.21
CA GLY A 44 -13.43 -11.03 36.67
C GLY A 44 -12.11 -10.77 37.41
N LEU A 45 -10.97 -11.16 36.82
CA LEU A 45 -9.63 -10.97 37.41
C LEU A 45 -9.08 -9.54 37.25
N THR A 46 -9.59 -8.78 36.28
CA THR A 46 -9.10 -7.43 35.94
C THR A 46 -10.02 -6.32 36.42
N GLY A 47 -11.06 -6.64 37.20
CA GLY A 47 -12.03 -5.67 37.73
C GLY A 47 -12.79 -4.89 36.66
N GLY A 48 -12.97 -5.45 35.46
CA GLY A 48 -13.60 -4.75 34.33
C GLY A 48 -12.73 -3.70 33.62
N TRP A 49 -11.44 -3.55 33.99
CA TRP A 49 -10.54 -2.56 33.38
C TRP A 49 -10.00 -2.98 32.00
N LEU A 50 -9.97 -4.28 31.71
CA LEU A 50 -9.52 -4.86 30.45
C LEU A 50 -10.71 -5.13 29.55
N THR A 51 -11.12 -4.12 28.79
CA THR A 51 -12.13 -4.28 27.74
C THR A 51 -11.63 -5.27 26.68
N PRO A 52 -12.52 -5.99 25.96
CA PRO A 52 -12.12 -6.88 24.86
C PRO A 52 -11.22 -6.21 23.82
N ALA A 53 -11.44 -4.91 23.58
CA ALA A 53 -10.62 -4.10 22.70
C ALA A 53 -9.19 -3.89 23.23
N ARG A 54 -9.01 -3.68 24.54
CA ARG A 54 -7.69 -3.58 25.18
C ARG A 54 -6.96 -4.91 25.15
N ALA A 55 -7.66 -6.03 25.41
CA ALA A 55 -7.08 -7.36 25.29
C ALA A 55 -6.60 -7.66 23.86
N ALA A 56 -7.39 -7.27 22.85
CA ALA A 56 -7.01 -7.40 21.44
C ALA A 56 -5.78 -6.54 21.10
N ALA A 57 -5.69 -5.31 21.63
CA ALA A 57 -4.54 -4.44 21.42
C ALA A 57 -3.25 -4.98 22.08
N VAL A 58 -3.33 -5.55 23.29
CA VAL A 58 -2.21 -6.24 23.94
C VAL A 58 -1.75 -7.44 23.10
N GLY A 59 -2.68 -8.28 22.66
CA GLY A 59 -2.36 -9.42 21.79
C GLY A 59 -1.74 -9.01 20.46
N TYR A 60 -2.21 -7.90 19.87
CA TYR A 60 -1.65 -7.33 18.65
C TYR A 60 -0.20 -6.88 18.84
N VAL A 61 0.12 -6.15 19.90
CA VAL A 61 1.49 -5.70 20.20
C VAL A 61 2.43 -6.89 20.42
N ALA A 62 1.99 -7.92 21.16
CA ALA A 62 2.79 -9.12 21.36
C ALA A 62 3.04 -9.87 20.03
N GLY A 63 2.01 -10.00 19.19
CA GLY A 63 2.14 -10.59 17.86
C GLY A 63 3.02 -9.76 16.92
N LEU A 64 2.96 -8.43 17.01
CA LEU A 64 3.78 -7.51 16.24
C LEU A 64 5.26 -7.63 16.60
N LEU A 65 5.59 -7.75 17.90
CA LEU A 65 6.96 -8.05 18.32
C LEU A 65 7.40 -9.43 17.78
N TRP A 66 6.58 -10.47 17.97
CA TRP A 66 6.91 -11.81 17.47
C TRP A 66 7.18 -11.81 15.96
N PHE A 67 6.35 -11.12 15.19
CA PHE A 67 6.53 -10.94 13.76
C PHE A 67 7.85 -10.24 13.44
N ALA A 68 8.16 -9.14 14.11
CA ALA A 68 9.43 -8.43 13.91
C ALA A 68 10.65 -9.31 14.24
N LEU A 69 10.58 -10.15 15.28
CA LEU A 69 11.62 -11.11 15.61
C LEU A 69 11.80 -12.19 14.54
N ALA A 70 10.70 -12.71 13.99
CA ALA A 70 10.73 -13.67 12.89
C ALA A 70 11.33 -13.08 11.59
N GLN A 71 11.29 -11.75 11.44
CA GLN A 71 11.93 -11.01 10.34
C GLN A 71 13.40 -10.64 10.63
N GLY A 72 14.00 -11.16 11.70
CA GLY A 72 15.42 -11.00 11.98
C GLY A 72 15.77 -9.84 12.92
N LEU A 73 14.81 -9.23 13.62
CA LEU A 73 15.10 -8.18 14.60
C LEU A 73 16.02 -8.70 15.73
N THR A 74 17.29 -8.29 15.71
CA THR A 74 18.34 -8.68 16.66
C THR A 74 18.40 -7.75 17.87
N VAL A 75 17.40 -7.82 18.74
CA VAL A 75 17.45 -7.16 20.07
C VAL A 75 17.92 -8.17 21.12
N ASP A 76 18.65 -7.71 22.13
CA ASP A 76 18.88 -8.50 23.34
C ASP A 76 17.54 -8.80 24.06
N TRP A 77 17.53 -9.83 24.90
CA TRP A 77 16.30 -10.31 25.52
C TRP A 77 15.65 -9.25 26.45
N ALA A 78 16.49 -8.42 27.09
CA ALA A 78 16.06 -7.32 27.96
C ALA A 78 15.33 -6.21 27.18
N GLY A 79 15.84 -5.79 26.01
CA GLY A 79 15.17 -4.82 25.15
C GLY A 79 13.82 -5.33 24.64
N ARG A 80 13.70 -6.64 24.33
CA ARG A 80 12.42 -7.25 23.89
C ARG A 80 11.32 -7.15 24.95
N VAL A 81 11.66 -7.47 26.21
CA VAL A 81 10.70 -7.44 27.33
C VAL A 81 10.35 -6.01 27.72
N ALA A 82 11.32 -5.10 27.75
CA ALA A 82 11.08 -3.70 28.08
C ALA A 82 10.08 -3.05 27.11
N TRP A 83 10.19 -3.32 25.81
CA TRP A 83 9.27 -2.76 24.81
C TRP A 83 7.86 -3.34 24.87
N VAL A 84 7.71 -4.65 25.04
CA VAL A 84 6.39 -5.25 25.26
C VAL A 84 5.78 -4.69 26.52
N ALA A 85 6.54 -4.57 27.60
CA ALA A 85 6.06 -4.00 28.85
C ALA A 85 5.63 -2.54 28.68
N VAL A 86 6.41 -1.69 27.98
CA VAL A 86 6.07 -0.28 27.74
C VAL A 86 4.86 -0.13 26.83
N ALA A 87 4.76 -0.89 25.75
CA ALA A 87 3.63 -0.82 24.83
C ALA A 87 2.33 -1.36 25.47
N VAL A 88 2.43 -2.46 26.23
CA VAL A 88 1.31 -3.02 27.01
C VAL A 88 0.91 -2.06 28.12
N ALA A 89 1.86 -1.50 28.88
CA ALA A 89 1.58 -0.49 29.90
C ALA A 89 0.93 0.76 29.28
N GLY A 90 1.41 1.23 28.13
CA GLY A 90 0.83 2.36 27.41
C GLY A 90 -0.61 2.12 26.98
N ILE A 91 -0.96 0.91 26.53
CA ILE A 91 -2.35 0.54 26.17
C ILE A 91 -3.24 0.40 27.40
N LEU A 92 -2.72 -0.17 28.49
CA LEU A 92 -3.46 -0.37 29.74
C LEU A 92 -3.67 0.95 30.50
N LEU A 93 -2.72 1.88 30.41
CA LEU A 93 -2.72 3.19 31.05
C LEU A 93 -3.27 4.30 30.14
N ALA A 94 -3.53 4.02 28.86
CA ALA A 94 -4.06 5.02 27.93
C ALA A 94 -5.40 5.59 28.44
N PRO A 95 -5.50 6.92 28.57
CA PRO A 95 -6.69 7.56 29.11
C PRO A 95 -7.90 7.32 28.21
N GLN A 96 -9.10 7.41 28.78
CA GLN A 96 -10.40 7.10 28.15
C GLN A 96 -10.84 8.18 27.15
N TRP A 97 -9.89 8.69 26.36
CA TRP A 97 -10.15 9.79 25.46
C TRP A 97 -11.01 9.30 24.30
N PRO A 98 -12.14 9.95 24.01
CA PRO A 98 -13.14 9.47 23.05
C PRO A 98 -12.60 9.36 21.61
N TRP A 99 -11.42 9.93 21.32
CA TRP A 99 -10.77 9.86 20.02
C TRP A 99 -9.75 8.71 19.89
N LEU A 100 -9.37 8.02 20.97
CA LEU A 100 -8.44 6.88 20.93
C LEU A 100 -9.20 5.57 20.68
N THR A 101 -9.58 5.31 19.43
CA THR A 101 -10.19 4.03 19.04
C THR A 101 -9.15 2.90 19.06
N PRO A 102 -9.57 1.63 19.25
CA PRO A 102 -8.65 0.48 19.23
C PRO A 102 -7.82 0.41 17.94
N GLY A 103 -8.44 0.70 16.78
CA GLY A 103 -7.74 0.75 15.50
C GLY A 103 -6.67 1.86 15.43
N ARG A 104 -6.89 3.03 16.05
CA ARG A 104 -5.88 4.10 16.10
C ARG A 104 -4.69 3.73 16.99
N LEU A 105 -4.95 3.05 18.11
CA LEU A 105 -3.91 2.51 18.98
C LEU A 105 -3.09 1.43 18.26
N GLY A 106 -3.76 0.51 17.57
CA GLY A 106 -3.10 -0.52 16.78
C GLY A 106 -2.25 0.06 15.65
N LEU A 107 -2.76 1.05 14.91
CA LEU A 107 -1.99 1.78 13.90
C LEU A 107 -0.79 2.52 14.52
N GLY A 108 -0.96 3.16 15.67
CA GLY A 108 0.14 3.85 16.37
C GLY A 108 1.24 2.89 16.78
N ALA A 109 0.88 1.75 17.38
CA ALA A 109 1.82 0.69 17.74
C ALA A 109 2.53 0.11 16.52
N PHE A 110 1.80 -0.11 15.43
CA PHE A 110 2.35 -0.53 14.15
C PHE A 110 3.39 0.46 13.61
N VAL A 111 3.06 1.75 13.53
CA VAL A 111 3.98 2.78 13.03
C VAL A 111 5.22 2.88 13.91
N ALA A 112 5.06 2.87 15.23
CA ALA A 112 6.20 2.89 16.15
C ALA A 112 7.12 1.67 15.95
N MET A 113 6.55 0.47 15.83
CA MET A 113 7.33 -0.73 15.57
C MET A 113 8.00 -0.69 14.20
N LEU A 114 7.29 -0.28 13.14
CA LEU A 114 7.86 -0.21 11.79
C LEU A 114 9.01 0.79 11.73
N LEU A 115 8.88 1.95 12.39
CA LEU A 115 9.96 2.94 12.49
C LEU A 115 11.16 2.36 13.25
N TRP A 116 10.92 1.71 14.38
CA TRP A 116 11.98 1.08 15.15
C TRP A 116 12.68 -0.03 14.36
N PHE A 117 11.92 -0.95 13.76
CA PHE A 117 12.45 -1.99 12.88
C PHE A 117 13.27 -1.38 11.74
N SER A 118 12.76 -0.30 11.12
CA SER A 118 13.46 0.40 10.04
C SER A 118 14.79 1.02 10.48
N VAL A 119 14.87 1.52 11.71
CA VAL A 119 16.12 2.06 12.28
C VAL A 119 17.08 0.93 12.68
N ALA A 120 16.57 -0.20 13.18
CA ALA A 120 17.39 -1.27 13.74
C ALA A 120 17.88 -2.29 12.69
N GLN A 121 17.09 -2.55 11.66
CA GLN A 121 17.32 -3.61 10.65
C GLN A 121 17.23 -3.07 9.21
N GLY A 122 16.84 -1.82 9.03
CA GLY A 122 16.52 -1.26 7.73
C GLY A 122 15.06 -1.46 7.31
N ILE A 123 14.69 -0.83 6.21
CA ILE A 123 13.32 -0.81 5.71
C ILE A 123 13.00 -2.20 5.13
N PRO A 124 11.82 -2.79 5.40
CA PRO A 124 11.42 -3.99 4.67
C PRO A 124 11.16 -3.65 3.19
N ILE A 125 11.94 -4.20 2.26
CA ILE A 125 11.73 -4.04 0.79
C ILE A 125 11.48 -5.33 0.03
N ASP A 126 11.75 -6.47 0.65
CA ASP A 126 11.41 -7.73 0.02
C ASP A 126 9.89 -7.85 -0.08
N ARG A 127 9.39 -8.38 -1.20
CA ARG A 127 7.95 -8.35 -1.50
C ARG A 127 7.12 -9.09 -0.44
N ILE A 128 7.65 -10.19 0.10
CA ILE A 128 6.96 -11.04 1.07
C ILE A 128 6.87 -10.33 2.42
N GLY A 129 8.00 -9.86 2.94
CA GLY A 129 8.12 -9.09 4.16
C GLY A 129 7.29 -7.81 4.11
N GLN A 130 7.38 -7.05 3.01
CA GLN A 130 6.53 -5.87 2.80
C GLN A 130 5.03 -6.19 2.83
N THR A 131 4.62 -7.25 2.14
CA THR A 131 3.21 -7.69 2.18
C THR A 131 2.81 -8.06 3.60
N GLY A 132 3.67 -8.77 4.34
CA GLY A 132 3.48 -9.08 5.75
C GLY A 132 3.29 -7.83 6.61
N TRP A 133 4.20 -6.86 6.51
CA TRP A 133 4.11 -5.58 7.22
C TRP A 133 2.84 -4.81 6.87
N ILE A 134 2.47 -4.74 5.59
CA ILE A 134 1.23 -4.08 5.15
C ILE A 134 0.00 -4.77 5.76
N LEU A 135 -0.05 -6.11 5.71
CA LEU A 135 -1.14 -6.88 6.30
C LEU A 135 -1.23 -6.64 7.81
N VAL A 136 -0.12 -6.74 8.53
CA VAL A 136 -0.06 -6.48 9.97
C VAL A 136 -0.53 -5.06 10.29
N GLY A 137 -0.14 -4.07 9.49
CA GLY A 137 -0.58 -2.68 9.65
C GLY A 137 -2.08 -2.49 9.39
N ILE A 138 -2.62 -3.10 8.34
CA ILE A 138 -4.06 -3.04 8.03
C ILE A 138 -4.89 -3.74 9.12
N LEU A 139 -4.41 -4.87 9.64
CA LEU A 139 -5.06 -5.59 10.73
C LEU A 139 -5.02 -4.75 12.02
N GLY A 140 -3.89 -4.11 12.33
CA GLY A 140 -3.73 -3.20 13.46
C GLY A 140 -4.60 -1.95 13.37
N ALA A 141 -4.70 -1.34 12.19
CA ALA A 141 -5.56 -0.19 11.95
C ALA A 141 -7.06 -0.51 12.09
N GLY A 142 -7.42 -1.80 12.01
CA GLY A 142 -8.80 -2.28 12.11
C GLY A 142 -9.03 -3.22 13.28
N LEU A 143 -8.36 -3.06 14.43
CA LEU A 143 -8.55 -3.93 15.61
C LEU A 143 -10.00 -3.99 16.13
N ASP A 144 -10.81 -3.00 15.79
CA ASP A 144 -12.24 -2.95 16.09
C ASP A 144 -13.11 -3.74 15.09
N ARG A 145 -12.52 -4.31 14.05
CA ARG A 145 -13.22 -5.07 13.01
C ARG A 145 -13.47 -6.52 13.45
N THR A 146 -14.43 -7.15 12.80
CA THR A 146 -14.77 -8.56 13.03
C THR A 146 -13.72 -9.50 12.41
N TRP A 147 -13.60 -10.71 12.95
CA TRP A 147 -12.67 -11.73 12.40
C TRP A 147 -12.91 -12.01 10.91
N ARG A 148 -14.17 -11.98 10.45
CA ARG A 148 -14.53 -12.17 9.03
C ARG A 148 -13.94 -11.06 8.15
N GLN A 149 -13.91 -9.83 8.66
CA GLN A 149 -13.29 -8.71 7.96
C GLN A 149 -11.77 -8.83 7.94
N HIS A 150 -11.14 -9.29 9.03
CA HIS A 150 -9.72 -9.59 9.05
C HIS A 150 -9.34 -10.71 8.07
N LEU A 151 -10.10 -11.80 8.02
CA LEU A 151 -9.88 -12.86 7.02
C LEU A 151 -10.05 -12.34 5.59
N ARG A 152 -11.03 -11.47 5.35
CA ARG A 152 -11.18 -10.84 4.03
C ARG A 152 -9.94 -10.03 3.65
N VAL A 153 -9.22 -9.44 4.61
CA VAL A 153 -7.92 -8.81 4.31
C VAL A 153 -6.92 -9.82 3.80
N LEU A 154 -6.78 -10.95 4.47
CA LEU A 154 -5.87 -11.99 4.01
C LEU A 154 -6.28 -12.50 2.63
N VAL A 155 -7.56 -12.86 2.44
CA VAL A 155 -8.08 -13.40 1.19
C VAL A 155 -7.92 -12.43 0.01
N ASP A 156 -8.16 -11.14 0.20
CA ASP A 156 -8.03 -10.17 -0.89
C ASP A 156 -6.57 -9.98 -1.32
N TRP A 157 -5.61 -10.10 -0.40
CA TRP A 157 -4.19 -9.93 -0.69
C TRP A 157 -3.52 -11.22 -1.18
N MET A 158 -4.09 -12.39 -0.93
CA MET A 158 -3.56 -13.67 -1.41
C MET A 158 -3.35 -13.73 -2.93
N PRO A 159 -4.30 -13.29 -3.79
CA PRO A 159 -4.08 -13.25 -5.23
C PRO A 159 -2.91 -12.34 -5.64
N LEU A 160 -2.76 -11.18 -4.97
CA LEU A 160 -1.65 -10.28 -5.23
C LEU A 160 -0.33 -10.95 -4.84
N LEU A 161 -0.25 -11.53 -3.65
CA LEU A 161 0.95 -12.23 -3.17
C LEU A 161 1.31 -13.41 -4.08
N ALA A 162 0.33 -14.23 -4.46
CA ALA A 162 0.52 -15.34 -5.38
C ALA A 162 1.04 -14.87 -6.76
N ALA A 163 0.48 -13.79 -7.29
CA ALA A 163 0.96 -13.20 -8.54
C ALA A 163 2.40 -12.70 -8.41
N LEU A 164 2.77 -12.05 -7.30
CA LEU A 164 4.14 -11.59 -7.07
C LEU A 164 5.13 -12.76 -6.92
N ILE A 165 4.75 -13.83 -6.21
CA ILE A 165 5.57 -15.04 -6.11
C ILE A 165 5.75 -15.70 -7.49
N LEU A 166 4.66 -15.82 -8.26
CA LEU A 166 4.70 -16.35 -9.61
C LEU A 166 5.59 -15.51 -10.52
N TYR A 167 5.52 -14.19 -10.38
CA TYR A 167 6.37 -13.24 -11.10
C TYR A 167 7.86 -13.48 -10.79
N ASP A 168 8.23 -13.64 -9.52
CA ASP A 168 9.63 -13.88 -9.14
C ASP A 168 10.12 -15.26 -9.64
N HIS A 169 9.26 -16.29 -9.62
CA HIS A 169 9.60 -17.63 -10.15
C HIS A 169 9.78 -17.62 -11.67
N THR A 170 8.84 -17.00 -12.40
CA THR A 170 8.89 -16.92 -13.87
C THR A 170 10.05 -16.06 -14.36
N ARG A 171 10.44 -15.05 -13.58
CA ARG A 171 11.65 -14.27 -13.83
C ARG A 171 12.92 -15.13 -13.77
N GLY A 172 13.06 -16.03 -12.80
CA GLY A 172 14.22 -16.93 -12.74
C GLY A 172 14.28 -17.95 -13.88
N ILE A 173 13.12 -18.30 -14.46
CA ILE A 173 13.06 -19.16 -15.65
C ILE A 173 13.53 -18.42 -16.91
N ALA A 174 13.34 -17.11 -16.98
CA ALA A 174 13.74 -16.29 -18.13
C ALA A 174 15.21 -16.50 -18.50
N ASP A 175 16.08 -16.60 -17.49
CA ASP A 175 17.52 -16.76 -17.65
C ASP A 175 17.91 -18.10 -18.32
N THR A 176 16.99 -19.07 -18.36
CA THR A 176 17.21 -20.39 -18.97
C THR A 176 16.80 -20.48 -20.44
N LEU A 177 16.06 -19.48 -20.96
CA LEU A 177 15.51 -19.51 -22.33
C LEU A 177 16.53 -19.10 -23.41
N GLY A 178 17.71 -18.60 -23.04
CA GLY A 178 18.83 -18.35 -23.95
C GLY A 178 18.58 -17.25 -24.99
N MET A 179 17.67 -16.31 -24.72
CA MET A 179 17.41 -15.18 -25.61
C MET A 179 18.65 -14.27 -25.68
N PRO A 180 18.99 -13.75 -26.88
CA PRO A 180 20.19 -12.92 -27.04
C PRO A 180 20.06 -11.59 -26.30
N LEU A 181 21.07 -11.27 -25.50
CA LEU A 181 21.16 -10.02 -24.76
C LEU A 181 21.33 -8.85 -25.72
N ARG A 182 20.44 -7.85 -25.61
CA ARG A 182 20.51 -6.59 -26.35
C ARG A 182 21.39 -5.60 -25.61
N VAL A 183 22.43 -5.12 -26.28
CA VAL A 183 23.42 -4.19 -25.69
C VAL A 183 23.64 -3.03 -26.66
N GLU A 184 24.24 -3.31 -27.80
CA GLU A 184 24.55 -2.32 -28.84
C GLU A 184 23.28 -1.62 -29.35
N GLU A 185 22.19 -2.37 -29.53
CA GLU A 185 20.95 -1.82 -30.07
C GLU A 185 20.33 -0.74 -29.15
N LEU A 186 20.54 -0.85 -27.83
CA LEU A 186 20.07 0.15 -26.87
C LEU A 186 20.96 1.40 -26.87
N VAL A 187 22.28 1.20 -26.96
CA VAL A 187 23.25 2.30 -27.09
C VAL A 187 22.97 3.11 -28.35
N ASP A 188 22.76 2.44 -29.48
CA ASP A 188 22.46 3.08 -30.76
C ASP A 188 21.11 3.80 -30.72
N ALA A 189 20.09 3.20 -30.10
CA ALA A 189 18.79 3.85 -29.94
C ALA A 189 18.88 5.12 -29.08
N GLU A 190 19.64 5.08 -27.98
CA GLU A 190 19.87 6.23 -27.11
C GLU A 190 20.65 7.33 -27.87
N ARG A 191 21.76 6.98 -28.53
CA ARG A 191 22.53 7.94 -29.34
C ARG A 191 21.69 8.55 -30.44
N TRP A 192 20.90 7.75 -31.15
CA TRP A 192 19.99 8.27 -32.18
C TRP A 192 19.00 9.29 -31.61
N LEU A 193 18.42 8.99 -30.44
CA LEU A 193 17.45 9.87 -29.78
C LEU A 193 18.07 11.17 -29.25
N PHE A 194 19.33 11.13 -28.83
CA PHE A 194 20.06 12.27 -28.24
C PHE A 194 21.18 12.80 -29.16
N ALA A 195 21.01 12.67 -30.48
CA ALA A 195 21.87 13.28 -31.49
C ALA A 195 23.37 12.91 -31.38
N GLY A 196 23.66 11.66 -31.04
CA GLY A 196 25.00 11.07 -30.90
C GLY A 196 25.51 11.01 -29.46
N GLU A 197 24.88 11.75 -28.54
CA GLU A 197 25.27 11.79 -27.14
C GLU A 197 24.63 10.65 -26.33
N LEU A 198 25.29 10.24 -25.25
CA LEU A 198 24.74 9.32 -24.26
C LEU A 198 24.44 10.12 -22.98
N PRO A 199 23.16 10.35 -22.62
CA PRO A 199 22.78 11.13 -21.45
C PRO A 199 23.43 10.65 -20.15
N THR A 200 23.55 9.33 -19.97
CA THR A 200 24.21 8.74 -18.80
C THR A 200 25.68 9.16 -18.69
N LEU A 201 26.46 9.05 -19.77
CA LEU A 201 27.85 9.54 -19.79
C LEU A 201 27.89 11.04 -19.54
N TRP A 202 27.08 11.80 -20.28
CA TRP A 202 27.04 13.26 -20.16
C TRP A 202 26.77 13.74 -18.73
N LEU A 203 25.89 13.04 -18.02
CA LEU A 203 25.53 13.31 -16.63
C LEU A 203 26.67 12.94 -15.67
N GLN A 204 27.25 11.75 -15.80
CA GLN A 204 28.33 11.33 -14.91
C GLN A 204 29.59 12.18 -15.12
N ASP A 205 29.97 12.48 -16.36
CA ASP A 205 31.11 13.36 -16.67
C ASP A 205 31.05 14.74 -16.00
N ARG A 206 29.83 15.22 -15.67
CA ARG A 206 29.60 16.57 -15.10
C ARG A 206 29.31 16.59 -13.62
N PHE A 207 28.62 15.57 -13.12
CA PHE A 207 28.04 15.60 -11.78
C PHE A 207 28.58 14.49 -10.86
N PHE A 208 29.17 13.44 -11.42
CA PHE A 208 29.73 12.36 -10.62
C PHE A 208 31.17 12.70 -10.21
N ASP A 209 31.43 12.57 -8.92
CA ASP A 209 32.77 12.65 -8.33
C ASP A 209 33.04 11.34 -7.60
N ALA A 210 34.12 10.64 -7.99
CA ALA A 210 34.51 9.39 -7.34
C ALA A 210 35.02 9.59 -5.91
N ALA A 211 35.62 10.75 -5.60
CA ALA A 211 36.24 11.06 -4.32
C ALA A 211 35.28 11.65 -3.28
N GLN A 212 34.19 12.28 -3.71
CA GLN A 212 33.22 12.92 -2.81
C GLN A 212 31.80 12.42 -3.05
N VAL A 213 30.98 12.39 -2.01
CA VAL A 213 29.53 12.17 -2.13
C VAL A 213 28.84 13.52 -1.99
N HIS A 214 28.07 13.89 -2.99
CA HIS A 214 27.35 15.15 -3.01
C HIS A 214 25.92 14.98 -2.48
N TRP A 215 25.30 16.07 -2.04
CA TRP A 215 23.93 16.03 -1.51
C TRP A 215 22.89 15.55 -2.53
N TRP A 216 23.15 15.73 -3.83
CA TRP A 216 22.28 15.20 -4.88
C TRP A 216 22.39 13.69 -5.05
N ASP A 217 23.54 13.07 -4.74
CA ASP A 217 23.68 11.60 -4.73
C ASP A 217 22.73 10.98 -3.69
N VAL A 218 22.59 11.65 -2.54
CA VAL A 218 21.60 11.31 -1.50
C VAL A 218 20.18 11.42 -2.04
N GLY A 219 19.86 12.54 -2.72
CA GLY A 219 18.55 12.74 -3.34
C GLY A 219 18.23 11.67 -4.40
N VAL A 220 19.21 11.32 -5.23
CA VAL A 220 19.10 10.29 -6.27
C VAL A 220 18.81 8.93 -5.64
N ALA A 221 19.55 8.56 -4.61
CA ALA A 221 19.36 7.29 -3.88
C ALA A 221 17.97 7.22 -3.21
N ILE A 222 17.52 8.31 -2.57
CA ILE A 222 16.18 8.38 -1.97
C ILE A 222 15.10 8.20 -3.03
N VAL A 223 15.17 8.95 -4.13
CA VAL A 223 14.20 8.87 -5.23
C VAL A 223 14.19 7.47 -5.82
N TYR A 224 15.35 6.89 -6.11
CA TYR A 224 15.49 5.53 -6.62
C TYR A 224 14.79 4.52 -5.69
N CYS A 225 15.05 4.60 -4.38
CA CYS A 225 14.47 3.69 -3.41
C CYS A 225 12.94 3.81 -3.25
N THR A 226 12.32 4.93 -3.65
CA THR A 226 10.85 5.05 -3.60
C THR A 226 10.15 3.97 -4.41
N HIS A 227 10.77 3.43 -5.47
CA HIS A 227 10.20 2.35 -6.27
C HIS A 227 9.87 1.12 -5.43
N PHE A 228 10.69 0.81 -4.42
CA PHE A 228 10.46 -0.36 -3.57
C PHE A 228 9.35 -0.15 -2.56
N VAL A 229 8.96 1.07 -2.21
CA VAL A 229 8.03 1.35 -1.10
C VAL A 229 6.72 1.98 -1.60
N LEU A 230 6.83 2.99 -2.46
CA LEU A 230 5.71 3.84 -2.85
C LEU A 230 4.57 3.06 -3.53
N PRO A 231 4.80 2.14 -4.48
CA PRO A 231 3.70 1.42 -5.12
C PRO A 231 2.84 0.63 -4.12
N TRP A 232 3.47 0.04 -3.11
CA TRP A 232 2.80 -0.77 -2.09
C TRP A 232 2.18 0.08 -1.00
N ALA A 233 2.79 1.21 -0.65
CA ALA A 233 2.17 2.20 0.22
C ALA A 233 0.86 2.73 -0.38
N ILE A 234 0.86 3.05 -1.68
CA ILE A 234 -0.36 3.45 -2.40
C ILE A 234 -1.39 2.31 -2.38
N ALA A 235 -0.98 1.06 -2.61
CA ALA A 235 -1.88 -0.09 -2.49
C ALA A 235 -2.50 -0.18 -1.09
N ALA A 236 -1.71 -0.09 -0.02
CA ALA A 236 -2.20 -0.16 1.35
C ALA A 236 -3.20 0.97 1.66
N VAL A 237 -2.87 2.21 1.29
CA VAL A 237 -3.74 3.38 1.49
C VAL A 237 -5.05 3.22 0.72
N LEU A 238 -5.00 2.87 -0.56
CA LEU A 238 -6.19 2.66 -1.37
C LEU A 238 -7.04 1.49 -0.85
N TYR A 239 -6.42 0.43 -0.32
CA TYR A 239 -7.13 -0.71 0.25
C TYR A 239 -8.00 -0.32 1.44
N VAL A 240 -7.46 0.53 2.33
CA VAL A 240 -8.16 1.03 3.51
C VAL A 240 -9.19 2.10 3.14
N TRP A 241 -8.90 2.94 2.14
CA TRP A 241 -9.77 4.05 1.75
C TRP A 241 -10.90 3.61 0.82
N SER A 242 -10.60 2.91 -0.27
CA SER A 242 -11.56 2.58 -1.31
C SER A 242 -11.21 1.27 -2.00
N ARG A 243 -11.93 0.20 -1.65
CA ARG A 243 -11.81 -1.11 -2.28
C ARG A 243 -11.89 -1.07 -3.81
N PRO A 244 -12.84 -0.37 -4.44
CA PRO A 244 -12.87 -0.24 -5.89
C PRO A 244 -11.62 0.43 -6.47
N ALA A 245 -11.09 1.47 -5.81
CA ALA A 245 -9.87 2.13 -6.25
C ALA A 245 -8.65 1.22 -6.12
N TRP A 246 -8.58 0.46 -5.03
CA TRP A 246 -7.54 -0.54 -4.81
C TRP A 246 -7.54 -1.62 -5.90
N VAL A 247 -8.69 -2.21 -6.21
CA VAL A 247 -8.81 -3.21 -7.28
C VAL A 247 -8.37 -2.62 -8.62
N SER A 248 -8.82 -1.40 -8.94
CA SER A 248 -8.42 -0.73 -10.17
C SER A 248 -6.90 -0.55 -10.22
N TYR A 249 -6.29 -0.05 -9.14
CA TYR A 249 -4.85 0.16 -9.03
C TYR A 249 -4.05 -1.14 -9.16
N ILE A 250 -4.37 -2.18 -8.37
CA ILE A 250 -3.67 -3.46 -8.39
C ILE A 250 -3.74 -4.14 -9.76
N ARG A 251 -4.86 -4.02 -10.49
CA ARG A 251 -4.92 -4.51 -11.88
C ARG A 251 -3.86 -3.86 -12.77
N ARG A 252 -3.61 -2.54 -12.65
CA ARG A 252 -2.56 -1.87 -13.42
C ARG A 252 -1.18 -2.31 -12.94
N VAL A 253 -0.97 -2.42 -11.63
CA VAL A 253 0.29 -2.92 -11.06
C VAL A 253 0.63 -4.29 -11.64
N LEU A 254 -0.32 -5.23 -11.61
CA LEU A 254 -0.11 -6.58 -12.13
C LEU A 254 0.12 -6.58 -13.64
N LEU A 255 -0.75 -5.93 -14.42
CA LEU A 255 -0.59 -5.83 -15.87
C LEU A 255 0.75 -5.21 -16.26
N LEU A 256 1.17 -4.16 -15.56
CA LEU A 256 2.43 -3.47 -15.81
C LEU A 256 3.63 -4.37 -15.47
N SER A 257 3.61 -5.02 -14.30
CA SER A 257 4.65 -5.96 -13.91
C SER A 257 4.79 -7.09 -14.93
N TYR A 258 3.69 -7.78 -15.28
CA TYR A 258 3.75 -8.90 -16.21
C TYR A 258 4.08 -8.49 -17.64
N ALA A 259 3.65 -7.32 -18.11
CA ALA A 259 4.09 -6.79 -19.40
C ALA A 259 5.61 -6.52 -19.40
N GLY A 260 6.13 -5.94 -18.32
CA GLY A 260 7.58 -5.74 -18.14
C GLY A 260 8.33 -7.07 -18.14
N LEU A 261 7.87 -8.06 -17.36
CA LEU A 261 8.47 -9.39 -17.32
C LEU A 261 8.46 -10.09 -18.68
N LEU A 262 7.35 -10.00 -19.42
CA LEU A 262 7.28 -10.56 -20.76
C LEU A 262 8.36 -9.94 -21.66
N THR A 263 8.62 -8.64 -21.52
CA THR A 263 9.70 -7.96 -22.25
C THR A 263 11.06 -8.42 -21.79
N TYR A 264 11.30 -8.55 -20.48
CA TYR A 264 12.56 -9.05 -19.94
C TYR A 264 12.89 -10.46 -20.43
N ILE A 265 11.87 -11.30 -20.61
CA ILE A 265 12.03 -12.64 -21.16
C ILE A 265 12.36 -12.58 -22.67
N LEU A 266 11.60 -11.80 -23.44
CA LEU A 266 11.67 -11.83 -24.90
C LEU A 266 12.80 -10.96 -25.48
N ILE A 267 13.15 -9.89 -24.77
CA ILE A 267 14.09 -8.85 -25.18
C ILE A 267 14.94 -8.49 -23.94
N PRO A 268 15.80 -9.42 -23.45
CA PRO A 268 16.72 -9.10 -22.36
C PRO A 268 17.63 -7.95 -22.81
N ALA A 269 17.80 -6.96 -21.94
CA ALA A 269 18.33 -5.65 -22.28
C ALA A 269 19.34 -5.23 -21.23
N ALA A 270 20.58 -4.97 -21.66
CA ALA A 270 21.65 -4.55 -20.78
C ALA A 270 21.54 -3.07 -20.39
N PRO A 271 21.85 -2.70 -19.14
CA PRO A 271 21.91 -1.31 -18.69
C PRO A 271 23.21 -0.59 -19.13
N PRO A 272 23.28 0.75 -19.00
CA PRO A 272 24.46 1.54 -19.35
C PRO A 272 25.78 1.10 -18.69
N TRP A 273 25.76 0.84 -17.37
CA TRP A 273 26.96 0.38 -16.64
C TRP A 273 27.51 -0.94 -17.19
N TYR A 274 26.63 -1.82 -17.68
CA TYR A 274 27.03 -3.11 -18.25
C TYR A 274 27.68 -2.89 -19.62
N ALA A 275 27.06 -2.07 -20.48
CA ALA A 275 27.58 -1.76 -21.81
C ALA A 275 28.95 -1.06 -21.76
N ALA A 276 29.18 -0.18 -20.78
CA ALA A 276 30.50 0.42 -20.53
C ALA A 276 31.54 -0.63 -20.11
N ARG A 277 31.17 -1.54 -19.19
CA ARG A 277 32.07 -2.60 -18.73
C ARG A 277 32.48 -3.59 -19.83
N GLU A 278 31.58 -3.88 -20.77
CA GLU A 278 31.87 -4.72 -21.95
C GLU A 278 32.62 -3.96 -23.06
N GLY A 279 32.94 -2.68 -22.87
CA GLY A 279 33.69 -1.86 -23.83
C GLY A 279 32.89 -1.40 -25.04
N ILE A 280 31.56 -1.54 -25.03
CA ILE A 280 30.68 -1.06 -26.11
C ILE A 280 30.56 0.48 -26.06
N ILE A 281 30.49 1.02 -24.84
CA ILE A 281 30.56 2.46 -24.60
C ILE A 281 32.03 2.82 -24.32
N SER A 282 32.55 3.82 -25.02
CA SER A 282 33.96 4.24 -24.95
C SER A 282 34.36 4.98 -23.67
N GLY A 283 33.44 5.15 -22.72
CA GLY A 283 33.65 5.87 -21.46
C GLY A 283 33.14 5.05 -20.28
N ASP A 284 33.63 5.37 -19.08
CA ASP A 284 33.27 4.68 -17.85
C ASP A 284 31.90 5.12 -17.37
N VAL A 285 31.02 4.16 -17.05
CA VAL A 285 29.72 4.41 -16.44
C VAL A 285 29.65 3.66 -15.13
N GLU A 286 29.65 4.41 -14.03
CA GLU A 286 29.58 3.89 -12.69
C GLU A 286 28.14 3.60 -12.27
N ARG A 287 27.94 2.50 -11.53
CA ARG A 287 26.64 2.14 -10.96
C ARG A 287 26.51 2.69 -9.54
N ILE A 288 25.90 3.87 -9.40
CA ILE A 288 25.95 4.67 -8.15
C ILE A 288 24.61 4.85 -7.44
N SER A 289 23.59 4.05 -7.76
CA SER A 289 22.23 4.17 -7.20
C SER A 289 22.15 4.01 -5.67
N THR A 290 23.19 3.43 -5.04
CA THR A 290 23.25 3.18 -3.59
C THR A 290 24.19 4.14 -2.83
N ARG A 291 25.04 4.89 -3.55
CA ARG A 291 26.15 5.67 -2.98
C ARG A 291 25.70 6.72 -1.95
N GLY A 292 24.54 7.35 -2.18
CA GLY A 292 24.00 8.40 -1.32
C GLY A 292 23.62 7.96 0.10
N TRP A 293 23.51 6.66 0.39
CA TRP A 293 23.16 6.18 1.73
C TRP A 293 24.31 6.30 2.74
N TRP A 294 25.56 6.39 2.28
CA TRP A 294 26.74 6.53 3.13
C TRP A 294 26.69 7.80 4.01
N GLU A 295 26.27 8.91 3.43
CA GLU A 295 26.15 10.21 4.12
C GLU A 295 25.00 10.27 5.13
N LEU A 296 23.98 9.42 4.98
CA LEU A 296 22.88 9.33 5.93
C LEU A 296 23.26 8.53 7.20
N GLY A 297 24.47 7.98 7.26
CA GLY A 297 24.90 7.11 8.36
C GLY A 297 24.13 5.79 8.42
N LEU A 298 23.40 5.45 7.34
CA LEU A 298 22.59 4.26 7.22
C LEU A 298 23.41 3.16 6.52
N SER A 299 24.58 2.81 7.06
CA SER A 299 25.46 1.78 6.49
C SER A 299 24.80 0.40 6.38
N PHE A 300 23.70 0.16 7.12
CA PHE A 300 22.85 -1.02 6.93
C PHE A 300 22.18 -1.06 5.55
N ALA A 301 21.96 0.10 4.90
CA ALA A 301 21.30 0.20 3.60
C ALA A 301 22.16 -0.37 2.46
N ASP A 302 23.48 -0.41 2.62
CA ASP A 302 24.41 -0.87 1.57
C ASP A 302 24.36 -2.39 1.41
N GLY A 303 24.52 -3.16 2.50
CA GLY A 303 24.38 -4.63 2.47
C GLY A 303 22.97 -5.10 2.10
N TRP A 304 21.96 -4.32 2.47
CA TRP A 304 20.56 -4.59 2.20
C TRP A 304 20.16 -4.33 0.75
N LEU A 305 20.56 -3.18 0.18
CA LEU A 305 20.25 -2.82 -1.21
C LEU A 305 21.10 -3.63 -2.17
N SER A 306 22.35 -3.94 -1.81
CA SER A 306 23.19 -4.90 -2.54
C SER A 306 22.51 -6.26 -2.65
N GLY A 307 21.85 -6.73 -1.58
CA GLY A 307 21.04 -7.95 -1.61
C GLY A 307 19.82 -7.84 -2.53
N ALA A 308 19.10 -6.70 -2.49
CA ALA A 308 17.98 -6.45 -3.39
C ALA A 308 18.41 -6.28 -4.87
N GLN A 309 19.58 -5.71 -5.13
CA GLN A 309 20.19 -5.60 -6.45
C GLN A 309 20.74 -6.95 -6.94
N ALA A 310 21.29 -7.79 -6.06
CA ALA A 310 21.72 -9.15 -6.40
C ALA A 310 20.52 -10.06 -6.74
N GLN A 311 19.34 -9.78 -6.18
CA GLN A 311 18.08 -10.41 -6.58
C GLN A 311 17.45 -9.77 -7.83
N SER A 312 17.95 -8.62 -8.29
CA SER A 312 17.52 -7.98 -9.53
C SER A 312 18.35 -8.51 -10.69
N ASN A 313 17.69 -8.88 -11.80
CA ASN A 313 18.40 -9.38 -12.97
C ASN A 313 19.26 -8.26 -13.58
N HIS A 314 20.56 -8.52 -13.77
CA HIS A 314 21.51 -7.55 -14.30
C HIS A 314 21.22 -7.12 -15.75
N VAL A 315 20.33 -7.84 -16.46
CA VAL A 315 20.01 -7.65 -17.88
C VAL A 315 18.53 -7.39 -18.16
N ALA A 316 17.84 -6.71 -17.24
CA ALA A 316 16.42 -6.37 -17.36
C ALA A 316 16.17 -4.85 -17.41
N ALA A 317 16.93 -4.13 -18.24
CA ALA A 317 16.82 -2.66 -18.34
C ALA A 317 15.52 -2.20 -19.02
N LEU A 318 15.06 -2.89 -20.07
CA LEU A 318 13.93 -2.46 -20.92
C LEU A 318 12.66 -3.30 -20.67
N PRO A 319 11.50 -2.70 -20.35
CA PRO A 319 11.31 -1.30 -19.97
C PRO A 319 11.72 -1.03 -18.51
N SER A 320 12.00 0.23 -18.17
CA SER A 320 12.28 0.58 -16.78
C SER A 320 11.00 0.54 -15.93
N LEU A 321 10.90 -0.44 -15.02
CA LEU A 321 9.81 -0.50 -14.05
C LEU A 321 9.90 0.63 -13.00
N HIS A 322 11.10 1.10 -12.66
CA HIS A 322 11.26 2.29 -11.81
C HIS A 322 10.54 3.50 -12.41
N ALA A 323 10.81 3.79 -13.69
CA ALA A 323 10.13 4.84 -14.42
C ALA A 323 8.62 4.58 -14.53
N ALA A 324 8.21 3.37 -14.88
CA ALA A 324 6.81 3.03 -15.05
C ALA A 324 5.99 3.18 -13.75
N PHE A 325 6.50 2.68 -12.62
CA PHE A 325 5.81 2.79 -11.34
C PHE A 325 5.78 4.23 -10.81
N SER A 326 6.80 5.04 -11.10
CA SER A 326 6.77 6.46 -10.74
C SER A 326 5.63 7.21 -11.43
N LEU A 327 5.43 6.96 -12.73
CA LEU A 327 4.31 7.54 -13.49
C LEU A 327 2.96 6.92 -13.07
N LEU A 328 2.91 5.61 -12.78
CA LEU A 328 1.69 4.97 -12.31
C LEU A 328 1.23 5.55 -10.96
N ALA A 329 2.16 5.92 -10.08
CA ALA A 329 1.84 6.62 -8.83
C ALA A 329 1.15 7.96 -9.10
N VAL A 330 1.60 8.72 -10.10
CA VAL A 330 0.94 9.96 -10.55
C VAL A 330 -0.47 9.66 -11.03
N VAL A 331 -0.64 8.68 -11.92
CA VAL A 331 -1.96 8.29 -12.45
C VAL A 331 -2.91 7.90 -11.31
N ALA A 332 -2.42 7.18 -10.31
CA ALA A 332 -3.20 6.75 -9.15
C ALA A 332 -3.62 7.91 -8.25
N LEU A 333 -2.72 8.85 -7.96
CA LEU A 333 -2.93 9.91 -6.98
C LEU A 333 -3.57 11.19 -7.58
N TRP A 334 -3.40 11.43 -8.88
CA TRP A 334 -3.86 12.64 -9.57
C TRP A 334 -5.35 12.96 -9.35
N PRO A 335 -6.31 12.01 -9.45
CA PRO A 335 -7.73 12.31 -9.28
C PRO A 335 -8.06 12.83 -7.87
N TYR A 336 -7.30 12.41 -6.85
CA TYR A 336 -7.49 12.79 -5.46
C TYR A 336 -6.90 14.18 -5.19
N VAL A 337 -5.65 14.40 -5.61
CA VAL A 337 -4.97 15.69 -5.44
C VAL A 337 -5.68 16.78 -6.22
N ARG A 338 -6.10 16.53 -7.46
CA ARG A 338 -6.82 17.51 -8.29
C ARG A 338 -8.15 17.96 -7.68
N ARG A 339 -8.80 17.13 -6.86
CA ARG A 339 -10.08 17.45 -6.21
C ARG A 339 -9.92 18.08 -4.83
N LEU A 340 -8.70 18.12 -4.28
CA LEU A 340 -8.43 18.77 -2.99
C LEU A 340 -8.87 20.24 -3.06
N GLY A 341 -9.56 20.75 -2.03
CA GLY A 341 -10.03 22.14 -1.99
C GLY A 341 -11.17 22.53 -2.93
N ARG A 342 -11.47 21.72 -3.97
CA ARG A 342 -12.67 21.90 -4.80
C ARG A 342 -13.88 21.34 -4.06
N GLY A 343 -14.59 22.21 -3.34
CA GLY A 343 -15.91 21.86 -2.79
C GLY A 343 -16.79 21.23 -3.87
N ARG A 344 -17.67 20.28 -3.51
CA ARG A 344 -18.64 19.71 -4.46
C ARG A 344 -19.42 20.87 -5.07
N SER A 345 -19.10 21.22 -6.31
CA SER A 345 -19.87 22.14 -7.12
C SER A 345 -21.20 21.45 -7.44
N GLY A 346 -22.15 21.57 -6.52
CA GLY A 346 -23.46 20.95 -6.62
C GLY A 346 -24.42 21.63 -5.65
N GLY A 347 -25.04 22.71 -6.13
CA GLY A 347 -26.32 23.24 -5.66
C GLY A 347 -26.31 23.98 -4.33
N ASP A 348 -26.27 25.31 -4.41
CA ASP A 348 -27.06 26.27 -3.63
C ASP A 348 -27.62 25.80 -2.27
N VAL A 349 -26.98 26.23 -1.18
CA VAL A 349 -27.51 27.30 -0.30
C VAL A 349 -26.31 27.85 0.48
N ALA A 350 -25.73 28.96 0.02
CA ALA A 350 -25.04 29.85 0.93
C ALA A 350 -26.14 30.64 1.66
N PRO A 351 -26.20 30.68 3.01
CA PRO A 351 -27.16 31.54 3.68
C PRO A 351 -26.78 32.99 3.35
N ALA A 352 -27.61 33.64 2.55
CA ALA A 352 -27.55 35.05 2.24
C ALA A 352 -27.97 35.86 3.48
N SER A 353 -27.17 35.81 4.55
CA SER A 353 -27.21 36.72 5.70
C SER A 353 -26.16 36.30 6.73
N ALA A 354 -24.87 36.44 6.42
CA ALA A 354 -23.84 36.47 7.44
C ALA A 354 -23.12 37.81 7.33
N GLY A 355 -23.37 38.67 8.29
CA GLY A 355 -22.94 40.06 8.32
C GLY A 355 -21.43 40.25 8.16
N ILE A 356 -21.08 41.45 7.73
CA ILE A 356 -19.73 41.99 7.69
C ILE A 356 -19.16 41.92 9.11
N GLY A 357 -18.28 40.94 9.38
CA GLY A 357 -17.66 40.79 10.68
C GLY A 357 -16.91 39.47 10.85
N THR A 358 -15.59 39.52 10.63
CA THR A 358 -14.51 38.67 11.18
C THR A 358 -14.53 37.14 10.99
N ALA A 359 -15.65 36.49 10.67
CA ALA A 359 -15.73 35.03 10.49
C ALA A 359 -15.30 34.57 9.08
N GLY A 360 -15.38 35.43 8.07
CA GLY A 360 -14.98 35.12 6.67
C GLY A 360 -13.48 34.85 6.52
N GLY A 361 -12.64 35.68 7.15
CA GLY A 361 -11.18 35.64 6.95
C GLY A 361 -10.52 34.31 7.34
N ARG A 362 -11.02 33.61 8.37
CA ARG A 362 -10.45 32.31 8.79
C ARG A 362 -10.75 31.21 7.77
N TRP A 363 -11.96 31.17 7.23
CA TRP A 363 -12.33 30.19 6.22
C TRP A 363 -11.68 30.49 4.87
N ASP A 364 -11.47 31.76 4.56
CA ASP A 364 -10.72 32.20 3.38
C ASP A 364 -9.23 31.79 3.49
N ALA A 365 -8.59 32.02 4.65
CA ALA A 365 -7.21 31.58 4.90
C ALA A 365 -7.04 30.06 4.79
N VAL A 366 -7.98 29.27 5.33
CA VAL A 366 -7.97 27.80 5.19
C VAL A 366 -8.12 27.38 3.74
N ARG A 367 -9.01 28.02 2.97
CA ARG A 367 -9.18 27.73 1.54
C ARG A 367 -7.93 28.06 0.73
N VAL A 368 -7.30 29.21 0.98
CA VAL A 368 -6.02 29.58 0.36
C VAL A 368 -4.94 28.56 0.70
N GLY A 369 -4.84 28.14 1.96
CA GLY A 369 -3.89 27.11 2.39
C GLY A 369 -4.09 25.76 1.71
N VAL A 370 -5.33 25.28 1.59
CA VAL A 370 -5.65 24.02 0.90
C VAL A 370 -5.36 24.11 -0.60
N GLU A 371 -5.63 25.24 -1.23
CA GLU A 371 -5.35 25.47 -2.65
C GLU A 371 -3.85 25.55 -2.92
N ALA A 372 -3.07 26.24 -2.06
CA ALA A 372 -1.62 26.25 -2.14
C ALA A 372 -1.04 24.84 -2.00
N LEU A 373 -1.51 24.07 -1.00
CA LEU A 373 -1.12 22.68 -0.81
C LEU A 373 -1.46 21.82 -2.03
N ARG A 374 -2.63 22.02 -2.65
CA ARG A 374 -3.02 21.33 -3.89
C ARG A 374 -2.00 21.56 -5.00
N TRP A 375 -1.58 22.80 -5.24
CA TRP A 375 -0.60 23.11 -6.27
C TRP A 375 0.78 22.53 -5.97
N VAL A 376 1.22 22.58 -4.71
CA VAL A 376 2.47 21.93 -4.27
C VAL A 376 2.41 20.42 -4.55
N LEU A 377 1.33 19.75 -4.15
CA LEU A 377 1.18 18.31 -4.38
C LEU A 377 1.12 17.96 -5.87
N LEU A 378 0.47 18.79 -6.71
CA LEU A 378 0.47 18.58 -8.16
C LEU A 378 1.88 18.76 -8.76
N ALA A 379 2.63 19.76 -8.30
CA ALA A 379 4.01 19.95 -8.71
C ALA A 379 4.88 18.75 -8.31
N VAL A 380 4.77 18.27 -7.08
CA VAL A 380 5.46 17.06 -6.60
C VAL A 380 5.11 15.85 -7.47
N LEU A 381 3.84 15.62 -7.78
CA LEU A 381 3.43 14.52 -8.64
C LEU A 381 4.04 14.62 -10.04
N VAL A 382 4.10 15.81 -10.65
CA VAL A 382 4.68 15.97 -11.99
C VAL A 382 6.20 15.84 -11.98
N LEU A 383 6.86 16.39 -10.96
CA LEU A 383 8.32 16.36 -10.85
C LEU A 383 8.85 14.97 -10.49
N PHE A 384 8.06 14.16 -9.79
CA PHE A 384 8.48 12.84 -9.33
C PHE A 384 8.93 11.86 -10.44
N PRO A 385 8.18 11.62 -11.54
CA PRO A 385 8.65 10.75 -12.61
C PRO A 385 9.87 11.34 -13.33
N LEU A 386 9.98 12.66 -13.42
CA LEU A 386 11.15 13.33 -14.00
C LEU A 386 12.39 13.16 -13.12
N SER A 387 12.25 13.30 -11.80
CA SER A 387 13.34 13.04 -10.86
C SER A 387 13.74 11.57 -10.88
N MET A 388 12.77 10.65 -11.01
CA MET A 388 13.07 9.22 -11.17
C MET A 388 13.86 8.96 -12.46
N ALA A 389 13.44 9.55 -13.59
CA ALA A 389 14.17 9.43 -14.86
C ALA A 389 15.62 9.92 -14.73
N PHE A 390 15.81 11.10 -14.12
CA PHE A 390 17.14 11.63 -13.81
C PHE A 390 17.94 10.68 -12.92
N SER A 391 17.36 10.19 -11.82
CA SER A 391 18.02 9.24 -10.92
C SER A 391 18.51 8.00 -11.66
N LEU A 392 17.70 7.41 -12.53
CA LEU A 392 18.04 6.19 -13.25
C LEU A 392 19.15 6.41 -14.28
N ALA A 393 19.10 7.52 -15.03
CA ALA A 393 20.12 7.86 -16.02
C ALA A 393 21.44 8.24 -15.37
N TYR A 394 21.42 9.11 -14.35
CA TYR A 394 22.61 9.56 -13.63
C TYR A 394 23.27 8.40 -12.86
N SER A 395 22.48 7.50 -12.25
CA SER A 395 23.03 6.36 -11.52
C SER A 395 23.55 5.22 -12.40
N GLY A 396 23.44 5.35 -13.72
CA GLY A 396 23.88 4.33 -14.68
C GLY A 396 22.96 3.12 -14.80
N GLU A 397 21.82 3.10 -14.10
CA GLU A 397 20.91 1.94 -14.04
C GLU A 397 20.09 1.74 -15.31
N HIS A 398 19.73 2.81 -16.02
CA HIS A 398 18.92 2.74 -17.24
C HIS A 398 19.29 3.84 -18.25
N TYR A 399 19.08 3.54 -19.53
CA TYR A 399 19.01 4.54 -20.59
C TYR A 399 17.70 5.33 -20.51
N LEU A 400 17.63 6.53 -21.09
CA LEU A 400 16.37 7.27 -21.18
C LEU A 400 15.37 6.59 -22.12
N VAL A 401 15.81 5.82 -23.11
CA VAL A 401 14.91 5.00 -23.94
C VAL A 401 14.13 3.97 -23.09
N ASP A 402 14.77 3.40 -22.06
CA ASP A 402 14.14 2.47 -21.12
C ASP A 402 13.05 3.16 -20.29
N VAL A 403 13.31 4.41 -19.90
CA VAL A 403 12.39 5.26 -19.16
C VAL A 403 11.16 5.58 -20.00
N LEU A 404 11.37 6.01 -21.25
CA LEU A 404 10.29 6.32 -22.19
C LEU A 404 9.44 5.08 -22.48
N ALA A 405 10.06 3.92 -22.67
CA ALA A 405 9.36 2.65 -22.81
C ALA A 405 8.52 2.32 -21.57
N GLY A 406 9.06 2.52 -20.37
CA GLY A 406 8.33 2.37 -19.11
C GLY A 406 7.10 3.27 -19.02
N TRP A 407 7.22 4.54 -19.40
CA TRP A 407 6.07 5.46 -19.44
C TRP A 407 5.03 5.08 -20.49
N LEU A 408 5.47 4.65 -21.67
CA LEU A 408 4.59 4.13 -22.71
C LEU A 408 3.79 2.92 -22.20
N TYR A 409 4.43 2.02 -21.46
CA TYR A 409 3.78 0.86 -20.86
C TYR A 409 2.65 1.26 -19.90
N VAL A 410 2.86 2.30 -19.09
CA VAL A 410 1.81 2.82 -18.20
C VAL A 410 0.61 3.31 -19.01
N VAL A 411 0.83 4.04 -20.10
CA VAL A 411 -0.25 4.51 -20.97
C VAL A 411 -1.02 3.33 -21.54
N LEU A 412 -0.32 2.35 -22.13
CA LEU A 412 -0.93 1.16 -22.73
C LEU A 412 -1.72 0.35 -21.70
N VAL A 413 -1.14 0.06 -20.54
CA VAL A 413 -1.79 -0.68 -19.46
C VAL A 413 -3.02 0.07 -18.94
N CYS A 414 -2.95 1.40 -18.82
CA CYS A 414 -4.11 2.20 -18.42
C CYS A 414 -5.22 2.13 -19.47
N LEU A 415 -4.89 2.17 -20.76
CA LEU A 415 -5.87 2.04 -21.84
C LEU A 415 -6.53 0.65 -21.84
N ILE A 416 -5.73 -0.42 -21.78
CA ILE A 416 -6.19 -1.81 -21.71
C ILE A 416 -7.12 -2.00 -20.51
N ALA A 417 -6.68 -1.55 -19.34
CA ALA A 417 -7.44 -1.74 -18.11
C ALA A 417 -8.73 -0.91 -18.10
N ARG A 418 -8.73 0.31 -18.65
CA ARG A 418 -9.96 1.12 -18.83
C ARG A 418 -10.92 0.46 -19.81
N TRP A 419 -10.41 -0.12 -20.90
CA TRP A 419 -11.23 -0.86 -21.85
C TRP A 419 -11.85 -2.11 -21.21
N TRP A 420 -11.07 -2.87 -20.45
CA TRP A 420 -11.55 -4.04 -19.71
C TRP A 420 -12.65 -3.67 -18.71
N GLU A 421 -12.44 -2.60 -17.93
CA GLU A 421 -13.39 -2.16 -16.89
C GLU A 421 -14.68 -1.55 -17.42
N ARG A 422 -14.68 -1.08 -18.67
CA ARG A 422 -15.88 -0.54 -19.33
C ARG A 422 -16.76 -1.62 -19.95
N ARG A 423 -16.31 -2.88 -19.99
CA ARG A 423 -17.13 -3.98 -20.47
C ARG A 423 -18.32 -4.14 -19.52
N PRO A 424 -19.57 -4.08 -20.02
CA PRO A 424 -20.74 -4.42 -19.21
C PRO A 424 -20.51 -5.80 -18.63
N ALA A 425 -20.56 -5.94 -17.31
CA ALA A 425 -20.68 -7.27 -16.70
C ALA A 425 -21.91 -7.90 -17.36
N ALA A 426 -21.72 -9.03 -18.06
CA ALA A 426 -22.81 -9.73 -18.72
C ALA A 426 -23.95 -9.84 -17.70
N VAL A 427 -25.04 -9.14 -17.99
CA VAL A 427 -26.21 -9.03 -17.12
C VAL A 427 -26.60 -10.46 -16.78
N SER A 428 -26.47 -10.84 -15.51
CA SER A 428 -27.16 -12.01 -15.00
C SER A 428 -28.63 -11.77 -15.28
N THR A 429 -29.19 -12.46 -16.26
CA THR A 429 -30.59 -12.46 -16.61
C THR A 429 -31.40 -12.76 -15.36
N GLN A 430 -31.88 -11.73 -14.67
CA GLN A 430 -32.96 -11.92 -13.71
C GLN A 430 -34.23 -12.20 -14.52
N PRO A 431 -34.99 -13.26 -14.19
CA PRO A 431 -36.27 -13.50 -14.83
C PRO A 431 -37.18 -12.29 -14.61
N ALA A 432 -37.89 -11.89 -15.66
CA ALA A 432 -38.84 -10.78 -15.59
C ALA A 432 -39.83 -10.99 -14.43
N PRO A 433 -40.18 -9.92 -13.68
CA PRO A 433 -41.15 -10.03 -12.59
C PRO A 433 -42.49 -10.48 -13.16
N VAL A 434 -42.99 -11.61 -12.66
CA VAL A 434 -44.34 -12.12 -12.96
C VAL A 434 -45.35 -11.06 -12.51
N PRO A 435 -46.22 -10.56 -13.40
CA PRO A 435 -47.27 -9.62 -13.01
C PRO A 435 -48.21 -10.31 -12.02
N ARG A 436 -48.45 -9.67 -10.87
CA ARG A 436 -49.41 -10.16 -9.88
C ARG A 436 -50.83 -9.93 -10.40
N PRO A 437 -51.75 -10.89 -10.16
CA PRO A 437 -53.13 -10.85 -10.64
C PRO A 437 -53.95 -9.71 -10.03
#